data_AF-A0A965LSN4-F1
#
_entry.id   AF-A0A965LSN4-F1
#
_cell.length_a   1.000
_cell.length_b   1.000
_cell.length_c   1.000
_cell.angle_alpha   90.00
_cell.angle_beta   90.00
_cell.angle_gamma   90.00
#
_symmetry.space_group_name_H-M   'P 1'
#
loop_
_entity.id
_entity.type
_entity.pdbx_description
1 polymer ?
#
loop_
_entity_poly.entity_id
_entity_poly.type
_entity_poly.pdbx_seq_one_letter_code
_entity_poly.pdbx_strand_id
1 'polypeptide(L)'
;MSGNVDSDPDTVRRLLGVVQRRFYAVESPRDHAEGRASFHRDRRMLLYALTWPAVWLERRGLTCSSTRYHDLVADRLAAIALHGDPSRYGAYFPSYLLKCLQDWFQHHGDELYDELKHIRNALDQVLASARFAVTVQRDAKHVELLASAHRLIRAQREKRQQSDGRQLSLF
;
A
#
# COMPACT_ATOMS: atom_id res chain seq x y z
N MET A 1 -5.06 4.13 32.98
CA MET A 1 -4.83 3.18 31.89
C MET A 1 -4.86 3.96 30.59
N SER A 2 -3.71 4.47 30.16
CA SER A 2 -3.58 5.28 28.95
C SER A 2 -3.40 4.34 27.77
N GLY A 3 -4.43 4.25 26.91
CA GLY A 3 -4.34 3.49 25.66
C GLY A 3 -3.37 4.20 24.72
N ASN A 4 -2.31 3.50 24.33
CA ASN A 4 -1.36 3.97 23.33
C ASN A 4 -2.08 4.07 21.97
N VAL A 5 -2.42 5.29 21.56
CA VAL A 5 -3.10 5.59 20.29
C VAL A 5 -2.03 5.65 19.20
N ASP A 6 -1.50 4.48 18.82
CA ASP A 6 -0.51 4.35 17.75
C ASP A 6 -1.14 4.63 16.38
N SER A 7 -1.09 5.88 15.91
CA SER A 7 -1.23 6.16 14.48
C SER A 7 -0.08 5.44 13.78
N ASP A 8 -0.31 4.21 13.34
CA ASP A 8 0.74 3.21 13.25
C ASP A 8 1.62 3.39 11.99
N PRO A 9 2.85 3.93 12.11
CA PRO A 9 3.79 4.01 10.99
C PRO A 9 4.22 2.61 10.51
N ASP A 10 3.88 1.54 11.23
CA ASP A 10 4.23 0.17 10.86
C ASP A 10 3.27 -0.48 9.85
N THR A 11 2.18 0.14 9.43
CA THR A 11 1.24 -0.51 8.47
C THR A 11 1.93 -0.96 7.19
N VAL A 12 2.64 -0.04 6.52
CA VAL A 12 3.38 -0.36 5.29
C VAL A 12 4.58 -1.27 5.58
N ARG A 13 5.20 -1.13 6.76
CA ARG A 13 6.31 -2.00 7.18
C ARG A 13 5.86 -3.45 7.38
N ARG A 14 4.69 -3.66 7.99
CA ARG A 14 4.05 -4.97 8.13
C ARG A 14 3.73 -5.57 6.77
N LEU A 15 3.13 -4.79 5.87
CA LEU A 15 2.85 -5.23 4.50
C LEU A 15 4.12 -5.59 3.74
N LEU A 16 5.20 -4.81 3.86
CA LEU A 16 6.50 -5.16 3.30
C LEU A 16 7.04 -6.47 3.88
N GLY A 17 6.85 -6.72 5.18
CA GLY A 17 7.21 -7.99 5.81
C GLY A 17 6.38 -9.16 5.27
N VAL A 18 5.10 -8.96 4.96
CA VAL A 18 4.26 -9.95 4.28
C VAL A 18 4.79 -10.22 2.88
N VAL A 19 5.12 -9.17 2.12
CA VAL A 19 5.68 -9.31 0.77
C VAL A 19 7.00 -10.10 0.81
N GLN A 20 7.90 -9.72 1.71
CA GLN A 20 9.19 -10.40 1.85
C GLN A 20 9.03 -11.89 2.12
N ARG A 21 8.17 -12.25 3.08
CA ARG A 21 7.95 -13.66 3.46
C ARG A 21 7.27 -14.49 2.38
N ARG A 22 6.39 -13.89 1.58
CA ARG A 22 5.60 -14.63 0.57
C ARG A 22 6.26 -14.71 -0.79
N PHE A 23 7.01 -13.69 -1.18
CA PHE A 23 7.50 -13.54 -2.57
C PHE A 23 9.02 -13.57 -2.70
N TYR A 24 9.74 -13.38 -1.58
CA TYR A 24 11.21 -13.33 -1.57
C TYR A 24 11.83 -14.32 -0.57
N ALA A 25 11.03 -15.15 0.10
CA ALA A 25 11.53 -16.27 0.89
C ALA A 25 11.88 -17.41 -0.06
N VAL A 26 13.10 -17.94 0.06
CA VAL A 26 13.58 -19.08 -0.72
C VAL A 26 14.03 -20.18 0.23
N GLU A 27 13.97 -21.44 -0.17
CA GLU A 27 14.16 -22.60 0.72
C GLU A 27 15.63 -22.90 1.07
N SER A 28 16.59 -22.35 0.33
CA SER A 28 18.03 -22.63 0.46
C SER A 28 18.84 -21.44 1.00
N PRO A 29 19.89 -21.66 1.83
CA PRO A 29 20.76 -20.60 2.36
C PRO A 29 21.43 -19.70 1.32
N ARG A 30 21.83 -20.23 0.15
CA ARG A 30 22.40 -19.42 -0.94
C ARG A 30 21.34 -18.52 -1.56
N ASP A 31 20.17 -19.09 -1.82
CA ASP A 31 19.06 -18.39 -2.45
C ASP A 31 18.41 -17.38 -1.48
N HIS A 32 18.53 -17.57 -0.17
CA HIS A 32 18.13 -16.58 0.84
C HIS A 32 18.92 -15.27 0.74
N ALA A 33 20.21 -15.31 0.39
CA ALA A 33 21.00 -14.10 0.19
C ALA A 33 20.54 -13.34 -1.06
N GLU A 34 20.26 -14.08 -2.14
CA GLU A 34 19.75 -13.52 -3.40
C GLU A 34 18.33 -12.96 -3.26
N GLY A 35 17.45 -13.66 -2.54
CA GLY A 35 16.09 -13.20 -2.23
C GLY A 35 16.10 -11.90 -1.42
N ARG A 36 16.99 -11.79 -0.42
CA ARG A 36 17.19 -10.53 0.32
C ARG A 36 17.72 -9.41 -0.56
N ALA A 37 18.73 -9.68 -1.39
CA ALA A 37 19.29 -8.67 -2.30
C ALA A 37 18.23 -8.15 -3.29
N SER A 38 17.44 -9.06 -3.86
CA SER A 38 16.31 -8.73 -4.75
C SER A 38 15.24 -7.92 -4.03
N PHE A 39 14.86 -8.31 -2.81
CA PHE A 39 13.92 -7.54 -2.00
C PHE A 39 14.40 -6.11 -1.72
N HIS A 40 15.68 -5.93 -1.35
CA HIS A 40 16.24 -4.61 -1.09
C HIS A 40 16.28 -3.73 -2.34
N ARG A 41 16.59 -4.31 -3.51
CA ARG A 41 16.53 -3.64 -4.82
C ARG A 41 15.12 -3.16 -5.13
N ASP A 42 14.13 -4.02 -4.89
CA ASP A 42 12.74 -3.79 -5.25
C ASP A 42 11.96 -2.95 -4.24
N ARG A 43 12.49 -2.82 -3.01
CA ARG A 43 11.83 -2.20 -1.85
C ARG A 43 11.17 -0.87 -2.17
N ARG A 44 11.80 -0.02 -2.98
CA ARG A 44 11.22 1.29 -3.34
C ARG A 44 9.98 1.16 -4.22
N MET A 45 9.98 0.25 -5.19
CA MET A 45 8.83 0.02 -6.05
C MET A 45 7.72 -0.72 -5.29
N LEU A 46 8.07 -1.62 -4.38
CA LEU A 46 7.12 -2.25 -3.46
C LEU A 46 6.44 -1.21 -2.56
N LEU A 47 7.20 -0.26 -1.99
CA LEU A 47 6.63 0.86 -1.23
C LEU A 47 5.67 1.70 -2.08
N TYR A 48 6.03 1.98 -3.33
CA TYR A 48 5.16 2.68 -4.27
C TYR A 48 3.85 1.90 -4.52
N ALA A 49 3.93 0.59 -4.74
CA ALA A 49 2.77 -0.27 -4.94
C ALA A 49 1.86 -0.33 -3.70
N LEU A 50 2.43 -0.53 -2.51
CA LEU A 50 1.69 -0.68 -1.25
C LEU A 50 1.05 0.61 -0.75
N THR A 51 1.51 1.77 -1.21
CA THR A 51 0.94 3.08 -0.85
C THR A 51 -0.06 3.60 -1.89
N TRP A 52 -0.10 3.00 -3.09
CA TRP A 52 -1.04 3.39 -4.14
C TRP A 52 -2.52 3.26 -3.73
N PRO A 53 -2.96 2.19 -3.02
CA PRO A 53 -4.36 2.07 -2.57
C PRO A 53 -4.83 3.25 -1.73
N ALA A 54 -3.96 3.84 -0.90
CA ALA A 54 -4.32 5.02 -0.11
C ALA A 54 -4.66 6.24 -0.97
N VAL A 55 -3.94 6.44 -2.08
CA VAL A 55 -4.28 7.51 -3.05
C VAL A 55 -5.63 7.24 -3.72
N TRP A 56 -5.93 5.97 -4.01
CA TRP A 56 -7.22 5.60 -4.59
C TRP A 56 -8.38 5.90 -3.62
N LEU A 57 -8.22 5.55 -2.34
CA LEU A 57 -9.20 5.82 -1.28
C LEU A 57 -9.39 7.33 -1.04
N GLU A 58 -8.29 8.07 -0.89
CA GLU A 58 -8.29 9.51 -0.67
C GLU A 58 -9.03 10.25 -1.79
N ARG A 59 -8.77 9.90 -3.06
CA ARG A 59 -9.44 10.51 -4.23
C ARG A 59 -10.95 10.30 -4.25
N ARG A 60 -11.45 9.25 -3.62
CA ARG A 60 -12.88 8.94 -3.50
C ARG A 60 -13.49 9.44 -2.20
N GLY A 61 -12.72 10.15 -1.37
CA GLY A 61 -13.17 10.64 -0.07
C GLY A 61 -13.54 9.50 0.89
N LEU A 62 -12.86 8.36 0.76
CA LEU A 62 -13.06 7.18 1.60
C LEU A 62 -12.03 7.17 2.72
N THR A 63 -12.51 6.97 3.94
CA THR A 63 -11.66 6.77 5.13
C THR A 63 -11.57 5.29 5.45
N CYS A 64 -10.43 4.89 6.02
CA CYS A 64 -10.17 3.51 6.35
C CYS A 64 -9.22 3.46 7.55
N SER A 65 -9.54 2.64 8.54
CA SER A 65 -8.64 2.44 9.68
C SER A 65 -7.36 1.75 9.25
N SER A 66 -6.28 1.96 10.01
CA SER A 66 -4.97 1.33 9.73
C SER A 66 -5.05 -0.20 9.66
N THR A 67 -5.82 -0.82 10.55
CA THR A 67 -6.05 -2.27 10.56
C THR A 67 -6.82 -2.70 9.32
N ARG A 68 -7.92 -2.03 8.97
CA ARG A 68 -8.70 -2.38 7.77
C ARG A 68 -7.89 -2.21 6.49
N TYR A 69 -7.07 -1.16 6.40
CA TYR A 69 -6.16 -0.96 5.27
C TYR A 69 -5.16 -2.10 5.17
N HIS A 70 -4.53 -2.46 6.29
CA HIS A 70 -3.60 -3.58 6.35
C HIS A 70 -4.26 -4.87 5.86
N ASP A 71 -5.41 -5.22 6.41
CA ASP A 71 -6.08 -6.49 6.12
C ASP A 71 -6.54 -6.55 4.66
N LEU A 72 -7.12 -5.45 4.16
CA LEU A 72 -7.51 -5.31 2.77
C LEU A 72 -6.34 -5.63 1.82
N VAL A 73 -5.20 -4.98 2.03
CA VAL A 73 -4.02 -5.18 1.18
C VAL A 73 -3.38 -6.55 1.42
N ALA A 74 -3.30 -7.02 2.67
CA ALA A 74 -2.72 -8.32 3.02
C ALA A 74 -3.52 -9.48 2.41
N ASP A 75 -4.85 -9.41 2.40
CA ASP A 75 -5.69 -10.41 1.75
C ASP A 75 -5.45 -10.43 0.23
N ARG A 76 -5.20 -9.26 -0.38
CA ARG A 76 -4.88 -9.21 -1.80
C ARG A 76 -3.50 -9.80 -2.08
N LEU A 77 -2.52 -9.53 -1.23
CA LEU A 77 -1.21 -10.19 -1.31
C LEU A 77 -1.33 -11.71 -1.17
N ALA A 78 -2.22 -12.20 -0.30
CA ALA A 78 -2.48 -13.63 -0.16
C ALA A 78 -3.12 -14.22 -1.43
N ALA A 79 -4.12 -13.55 -2.01
CA ALA A 79 -4.76 -13.98 -3.26
C ALA A 79 -3.76 -13.99 -4.44
N ILE A 80 -2.90 -12.98 -4.54
CA ILE A 80 -1.84 -12.90 -5.57
C ILE A 80 -0.82 -14.04 -5.37
N ALA A 81 -0.46 -14.36 -4.13
CA ALA A 81 0.46 -15.47 -3.86
C ALA A 81 -0.17 -16.83 -4.19
N LEU A 82 -1.50 -16.98 -4.06
CA LEU A 82 -2.20 -18.23 -4.33
C LEU A 82 -2.42 -18.45 -5.84
N HIS A 83 -2.75 -17.40 -6.58
CA HIS A 83 -3.16 -17.50 -7.99
C HIS A 83 -2.11 -17.00 -8.99
N GLY A 84 -1.13 -16.25 -8.52
CA GLY A 84 -0.03 -15.77 -9.35
C GLY A 84 1.15 -16.73 -9.36
N ASP A 85 2.07 -16.50 -10.30
CA ASP A 85 3.40 -17.12 -10.31
C ASP A 85 4.46 -16.00 -10.17
N PRO A 86 4.80 -15.59 -8.94
CA PRO A 86 5.75 -14.50 -8.69
C PRO A 86 7.14 -14.77 -9.29
N SER A 87 7.55 -16.04 -9.28
CA SER A 87 8.81 -16.56 -9.85
C SER A 87 8.94 -16.23 -11.33
N ARG A 88 7.81 -16.23 -12.07
CA ARG A 88 7.77 -15.90 -13.50
C ARG A 88 8.08 -14.44 -13.81
N TYR A 89 7.86 -13.54 -12.86
CA TYR A 89 8.03 -12.10 -13.07
C TYR A 89 9.41 -11.59 -12.68
N GLY A 90 10.16 -12.31 -11.83
CA GLY A 90 11.52 -11.94 -11.42
C GLY A 90 11.63 -10.46 -11.05
N ALA A 91 12.52 -9.73 -11.74
CA ALA A 91 12.73 -8.29 -11.53
C ALA A 91 11.51 -7.39 -11.85
N TYR A 92 10.52 -7.89 -12.58
CA TYR A 92 9.29 -7.17 -12.90
C TYR A 92 8.19 -7.34 -11.85
N PHE A 93 8.40 -8.18 -10.84
CA PHE A 93 7.40 -8.47 -9.81
C PHE A 93 6.81 -7.21 -9.15
N PRO A 94 7.57 -6.17 -8.77
CA PRO A 94 6.97 -4.99 -8.14
C PRO A 94 6.00 -4.22 -9.03
N SER A 95 6.24 -4.20 -10.34
CA SER A 95 5.35 -3.59 -11.33
C SER A 95 4.09 -4.44 -11.55
N TYR A 96 4.26 -5.76 -11.58
CA TYR A 96 3.15 -6.71 -11.61
C TYR A 96 2.25 -6.55 -10.38
N LEU A 97 2.83 -6.50 -9.17
CA LEU A 97 2.10 -6.29 -7.92
C LEU A 97 1.28 -4.99 -7.96
N LEU A 98 1.88 -3.89 -8.41
CA LEU A 98 1.17 -2.63 -8.57
C LEU A 98 -0.05 -2.80 -9.51
N LYS A 99 0.14 -3.44 -10.67
CA LYS A 99 -0.93 -3.65 -11.64
C LYS A 99 -2.07 -4.50 -11.07
N CYS A 100 -1.76 -5.59 -10.37
CA CYS A 100 -2.77 -6.41 -9.69
C CYS A 100 -3.59 -5.62 -8.67
N LEU A 101 -2.94 -4.78 -7.86
CA LEU A 101 -3.63 -3.91 -6.91
C LEU A 101 -4.52 -2.90 -7.65
N GLN A 102 -4.02 -2.27 -8.71
CA GLN A 102 -4.78 -1.32 -9.52
C GLN A 102 -6.04 -1.95 -10.12
N ASP A 103 -5.89 -3.10 -10.77
CA ASP A 103 -6.99 -3.80 -11.42
C ASP A 103 -8.04 -4.27 -10.41
N TRP A 104 -7.60 -4.77 -9.26
CA TRP A 104 -8.53 -5.20 -8.22
C TRP A 104 -9.36 -4.04 -7.66
N PHE A 105 -8.73 -2.91 -7.34
CA PHE A 105 -9.42 -1.70 -6.87
C PHE A 105 -10.30 -1.07 -7.96
N GLN A 106 -9.96 -1.25 -9.23
CA GLN A 106 -10.80 -0.79 -10.33
C GLN A 106 -12.07 -1.65 -10.46
N HIS A 107 -11.96 -2.97 -10.35
CA HIS A 107 -13.09 -3.88 -10.47
C HIS A 107 -14.01 -3.91 -9.24
N HIS A 108 -13.43 -3.82 -8.02
CA HIS A 108 -14.19 -3.88 -6.75
C HIS A 108 -14.40 -2.48 -6.15
N GLY A 109 -14.16 -1.45 -6.96
CA GLY A 109 -14.20 -0.06 -6.48
C GLY A 109 -15.56 0.37 -5.98
N ASP A 110 -16.63 -0.15 -6.58
CA ASP A 110 -18.01 0.21 -6.22
C ASP A 110 -18.45 -0.54 -4.96
N GLU A 111 -18.10 -1.83 -4.82
CA GLU A 111 -18.32 -2.60 -3.60
C GLU A 111 -17.60 -1.99 -2.39
N LEU A 112 -16.33 -1.59 -2.58
CA LEU A 112 -15.57 -0.89 -1.54
C LEU A 112 -16.15 0.47 -1.21
N TYR A 113 -16.64 1.19 -2.22
CA TYR A 113 -17.29 2.47 -2.00
C TYR A 113 -18.56 2.28 -1.17
N ASP A 114 -19.36 1.27 -1.46
CA ASP A 114 -20.57 0.95 -0.72
C ASP A 114 -20.24 0.54 0.72
N GLU A 115 -19.27 -0.34 0.94
CA GLU A 115 -18.84 -0.73 2.29
C GLU A 115 -18.35 0.49 3.11
N LEU A 116 -17.43 1.27 2.55
CA LEU A 116 -16.77 2.35 3.27
C LEU A 116 -17.63 3.60 3.41
N LYS A 117 -18.53 3.89 2.45
CA LYS A 117 -19.50 4.99 2.59
C LYS A 117 -20.51 4.69 3.69
N HIS A 118 -20.91 3.43 3.89
CA HIS A 118 -21.82 3.06 4.97
C HIS A 118 -21.17 3.25 6.32
N ILE A 119 -19.88 2.91 6.44
CA ILE A 119 -19.09 3.20 7.63
C ILE A 119 -19.02 4.72 7.86
N ARG A 120 -18.71 5.52 6.83
CA ARG A 120 -18.71 6.99 6.96
C ARG A 120 -20.08 7.54 7.37
N ASN A 121 -21.16 7.14 6.73
CA ASN A 121 -22.50 7.65 7.01
C ASN A 121 -23.01 7.20 8.39
N ALA A 122 -22.72 5.96 8.80
CA ALA A 122 -23.02 5.48 10.14
C ALA A 122 -22.19 6.24 11.19
N LEU A 123 -20.93 6.56 10.86
CA LEU A 123 -20.10 7.42 11.68
C LEU A 123 -20.68 8.84 11.74
N ASP A 124 -21.07 9.47 10.62
CA ASP A 124 -21.68 10.80 10.58
C ASP A 124 -22.95 10.89 11.45
N GLN A 125 -23.75 9.82 11.48
CA GLN A 125 -24.93 9.73 12.35
C GLN A 125 -24.58 9.56 13.84
N VAL A 126 -23.46 8.93 14.17
CA VAL A 126 -22.97 8.68 15.53
C VAL A 126 -22.00 9.78 16.03
N LEU A 127 -21.47 10.59 15.11
CA LEU A 127 -20.52 11.70 15.31
C LEU A 127 -21.09 12.87 16.11
N ALA A 128 -22.36 12.80 16.49
CA ALA A 128 -22.91 13.57 17.62
C ALA A 128 -22.15 13.31 18.94
N SER A 129 -21.26 12.31 19.00
CA SER A 129 -20.38 12.03 20.14
C SER A 129 -18.89 12.33 19.86
N ALA A 130 -18.27 13.11 20.76
CA ALA A 130 -16.89 13.60 20.62
C ALA A 130 -15.82 12.50 20.49
N ARG A 131 -16.04 11.30 21.06
CA ARG A 131 -15.10 10.18 20.98
C ARG A 131 -15.01 9.59 19.57
N PHE A 132 -16.13 9.56 18.84
CA PHE A 132 -16.15 9.04 17.48
C PHE A 132 -15.50 10.01 16.50
N ALA A 133 -15.63 11.33 16.72
CA ALA A 133 -14.97 12.36 15.92
C ALA A 133 -13.45 12.19 15.90
N VAL A 134 -12.87 11.86 17.05
CA VAL A 134 -11.45 11.58 17.17
C VAL A 134 -11.04 10.35 16.37
N THR A 135 -11.84 9.28 16.39
CA THR A 135 -11.56 8.05 15.63
C THR A 135 -11.63 8.29 14.12
N VAL A 136 -12.70 8.92 13.62
CA VAL A 136 -12.84 9.24 12.19
C VAL A 136 -11.72 10.14 11.71
N GLN A 137 -11.36 11.16 12.50
CA GLN A 137 -10.25 12.05 12.18
C GLN A 137 -8.92 11.30 12.13
N ARG A 138 -8.71 10.31 13.00
CA ARG A 138 -7.50 9.47 12.99
C ARG A 138 -7.43 8.59 11.74
N ASP A 139 -8.54 7.98 11.35
CA ASP A 139 -8.62 7.13 10.16
C ASP A 139 -8.40 7.94 8.88
N ALA A 140 -9.00 9.14 8.79
CA ALA A 140 -8.76 10.08 7.69
C ALA A 140 -7.27 10.46 7.60
N LYS A 141 -6.67 10.86 8.73
CA LYS A 141 -5.23 11.18 8.81
C LYS A 141 -4.33 10.03 8.38
N HIS A 142 -4.72 8.79 8.67
CA HIS A 142 -3.94 7.62 8.26
C HIS A 142 -3.89 7.47 6.73
N VAL A 143 -5.05 7.54 6.06
CA VAL A 143 -5.13 7.47 4.59
C VAL A 143 -4.41 8.65 3.95
N GLU A 144 -4.60 9.87 4.45
CA GLU A 144 -3.91 11.08 3.99
C GLU A 144 -2.38 10.97 4.10
N LEU A 145 -1.87 10.42 5.20
CA LEU A 145 -0.44 10.22 5.41
C LEU A 145 0.14 9.25 4.37
N LEU A 146 -0.52 8.12 4.14
CA LEU A 146 -0.09 7.13 3.14
C LEU A 146 -0.18 7.68 1.71
N ALA A 147 -1.24 8.42 1.38
CA ALA A 147 -1.39 9.07 0.08
C ALA A 147 -0.30 10.14 -0.13
N SER A 148 0.02 10.91 0.90
CA SER A 148 1.11 11.90 0.86
C SER A 148 2.47 11.24 0.69
N ALA A 149 2.72 10.11 1.38
CA ALA A 149 3.92 9.32 1.18
C ALA A 149 4.03 8.80 -0.26
N HIS A 150 2.93 8.30 -0.84
CA HIS A 150 2.90 7.88 -2.24
C HIS A 150 3.27 9.02 -3.20
N ARG A 151 2.65 10.20 -3.03
CA ARG A 151 2.96 11.40 -3.84
C ARG A 151 4.45 11.78 -3.75
N LEU A 152 5.03 11.73 -2.55
CA LEU A 152 6.46 12.01 -2.36
C LEU A 152 7.35 10.99 -3.08
N ILE A 153 7.05 9.69 -2.96
CA ILE A 153 7.79 8.63 -3.66
C ILE A 153 7.70 8.82 -5.18
N ARG A 154 6.50 9.19 -5.68
CA ARG A 154 6.24 9.48 -7.09
C ARG A 154 7.07 10.66 -7.60
N ALA A 155 7.01 11.81 -6.91
CA ALA A 155 7.76 13.00 -7.29
C ALA A 155 9.28 12.74 -7.33
N GLN A 156 9.80 11.98 -6.37
CA GLN A 156 11.21 11.56 -6.38
C GLN A 156 11.57 10.63 -7.54
N ARG A 157 10.60 9.91 -8.10
CA ARG A 157 10.82 9.02 -9.25
C ARG A 157 10.84 9.81 -10.55
N GLU A 158 9.88 10.72 -10.72
CA GLU A 158 9.81 11.64 -11.86
C GLU A 158 11.08 12.50 -11.96
N LYS A 159 11.58 13.04 -10.82
CA LYS A 159 12.83 13.81 -10.78
C LYS A 159 14.05 13.01 -11.26
N ARG A 160 14.14 11.72 -10.94
CA ARG A 160 15.25 10.86 -11.41
C ARG A 160 15.15 10.59 -12.91
N GLN A 161 13.96 10.25 -13.39
CA GLN A 161 13.75 10.02 -14.83
C GLN A 161 14.07 11.25 -15.69
N GLN A 162 13.74 12.45 -15.21
CA GLN A 162 14.13 13.70 -15.88
C GLN A 162 15.65 13.94 -15.88
N SER A 163 16.34 13.54 -14.81
CA SER A 163 17.81 13.60 -14.73
C SER A 163 18.47 12.64 -15.71
N ASP A 164 18.00 11.40 -15.78
CA ASP A 164 18.54 10.38 -16.68
C ASP A 164 18.28 10.74 -18.16
N GLY A 165 17.09 11.27 -18.47
CA GLY A 165 16.74 11.74 -19.82
C GLY A 165 17.57 12.93 -20.29
N ARG A 166 17.99 13.83 -19.38
CA ARG A 166 18.89 14.95 -19.70
C ARG A 166 20.33 14.51 -19.99
N GLN A 167 20.78 13.37 -19.46
CA GLN A 167 22.11 12.83 -19.77
C GLN A 167 22.16 12.17 -21.15
N LEU A 168 21.04 11.62 -21.63
CA LEU A 168 20.93 11.02 -22.96
C LEU A 168 20.75 12.04 -24.09
N SER A 169 20.38 13.29 -23.79
CA SER A 169 20.22 14.37 -24.79
C SER A 169 21.48 15.21 -25.02
N LEU A 170 22.64 14.80 -24.46
CA LEU A 170 23.92 15.51 -24.59
C LEU A 170 24.90 14.81 -25.55
N PHE A 171 24.42 13.88 -26.37
CA PHE A 171 25.19 13.21 -27.41
C PHE A 171 24.51 13.37 -28.77
#